data_AF-A0AAF0TDH1-F1
#
_entry.id   AF-A0AAF0TDH1-F1
#
_cell.length_a   1.000
_cell.length_b   1.000
_cell.length_c   1.000
_cell.angle_alpha   90.00
_cell.angle_beta   90.00
_cell.angle_gamma   90.00
#
_symmetry.space_group_name_H-M   'P 1'
#
loop_
_entity.id
_entity.type
_entity.pdbx_description
1 polymer ?
#
loop_
_entity_poly.entity_id
_entity_poly.type
_entity_poly.pdbx_seq_one_letter_code
_entity_poly.pdbx_strand_id
1 'polypeptide(L)'
;MNISSVLPLFLILCYLSAQQCYAGEADVLREFLKAQRTKTRDVVSQGLAVAEKQRSVSKFLVPQAGSKKNDKISALPGQPKGINFAQYSGYVTVDANAGRALFYYLAESPNDPSTKPLLLWLNGGK
;
A
#
# COMPACT_ATOMS: atom_id res chain seq x y z
N MET A 1 -13.46 43.30 -26.53
CA MET A 1 -13.57 42.14 -25.62
C MET A 1 -12.17 41.86 -25.09
N ASN A 2 -11.88 42.25 -23.84
CA ASN A 2 -10.50 42.32 -23.34
C ASN A 2 -9.97 40.95 -22.90
N ILE A 3 -8.89 40.51 -23.54
CA ILE A 3 -8.26 39.19 -23.38
C ILE A 3 -7.74 38.99 -21.94
N SER A 4 -7.45 40.07 -21.22
CA SER A 4 -6.97 40.05 -19.83
C SER A 4 -8.02 39.59 -18.80
N SER A 5 -9.32 39.64 -19.13
CA SER A 5 -10.40 39.23 -18.21
C SER A 5 -10.89 37.79 -18.42
N VAL A 6 -10.53 37.13 -19.53
CA VAL A 6 -11.01 35.77 -19.84
C VAL A 6 -10.08 34.66 -19.31
N LEU A 7 -8.78 34.95 -19.20
CA LEU A 7 -7.79 34.02 -18.64
C LEU A 7 -8.08 33.57 -17.19
N PRO A 8 -8.39 34.47 -16.23
CA PRO A 8 -8.64 34.04 -14.86
C PRO A 8 -9.92 33.21 -14.74
N LEU A 9 -10.93 33.51 -15.56
CA LEU A 9 -12.19 32.75 -15.59
C LEU A 9 -11.96 31.33 -16.10
N PHE A 10 -11.10 31.17 -17.11
CA PHE A 10 -10.72 29.85 -17.63
C PHE A 10 -9.92 29.03 -16.60
N LEU A 11 -8.98 29.66 -15.88
CA LEU A 11 -8.21 28.99 -14.82
C LEU A 11 -9.11 28.54 -13.66
N ILE A 12 -10.09 29.37 -13.26
CA ILE A 12 -11.09 29.00 -12.24
C ILE A 12 -11.92 27.81 -12.71
N LEU A 13 -12.36 27.81 -13.98
CA LEU A 13 -13.13 26.70 -14.54
C LEU A 13 -12.32 25.39 -14.60
N CYS A 14 -11.03 25.46 -14.95
CA CYS A 14 -10.11 24.31 -14.93
C CYS A 14 -9.87 23.78 -13.51
N TYR A 15 -9.82 24.66 -12.51
CA TYR A 15 -9.63 24.26 -11.11
C TYR A 15 -10.88 23.55 -10.55
N LEU A 16 -12.07 24.08 -10.84
CA LEU A 16 -13.33 23.48 -10.44
C LEU A 16 -13.56 22.11 -11.10
N SER A 17 -13.22 21.95 -12.40
CA SER A 17 -13.32 20.65 -13.07
C SER A 17 -12.32 19.62 -12.52
N ALA A 18 -11.11 20.04 -12.16
CA ALA A 18 -10.15 19.18 -11.48
C ALA A 18 -10.69 18.73 -10.10
N GLN A 19 -11.28 19.63 -9.30
CA GLN A 19 -11.86 19.26 -8.00
C GLN A 19 -13.03 18.27 -8.12
N GLN A 20 -13.90 18.41 -9.12
CA GLN A 20 -14.96 17.43 -9.39
C GLN A 20 -14.39 16.06 -9.80
N CYS A 21 -13.27 16.03 -10.52
CA CYS A 21 -12.60 14.81 -10.97
C CYS A 21 -11.96 14.03 -9.81
N TYR A 22 -11.41 14.74 -8.80
CA TYR A 22 -10.82 14.14 -7.60
C TYR A 22 -11.83 13.68 -6.54
N ALA A 23 -13.06 14.19 -6.55
CA ALA A 23 -14.07 13.84 -5.55
C ALA A 23 -14.61 12.40 -5.71
N GLY A 24 -14.71 11.89 -6.95
CA GLY A 24 -15.34 10.59 -7.21
C GLY A 24 -14.52 9.36 -6.78
N GLU A 25 -13.19 9.40 -6.92
CA GLU A 25 -12.33 8.22 -6.68
C GLU A 25 -12.10 7.94 -5.19
N ALA A 26 -11.96 9.01 -4.38
CA ALA A 26 -11.79 8.89 -2.94
C ALA A 26 -13.04 8.33 -2.26
N ASP A 27 -14.22 8.60 -2.80
CA ASP A 27 -15.49 8.14 -2.24
C ASP A 27 -15.72 6.64 -2.50
N VAL A 28 -15.34 6.14 -3.68
CA VAL A 28 -15.41 4.70 -3.99
C VAL A 28 -14.50 3.88 -3.07
N LEU A 29 -13.27 4.34 -2.85
CA LEU A 29 -12.35 3.68 -1.93
C LEU A 29 -12.85 3.74 -0.48
N ARG A 30 -13.42 4.87 -0.08
CA ARG A 30 -14.00 5.05 1.26
C ARG A 30 -15.20 4.12 1.48
N GLU A 31 -16.06 3.96 0.49
CA GLU A 31 -17.19 3.03 0.53
C GLU A 31 -16.73 1.57 0.52
N PHE A 32 -15.72 1.22 -0.27
CA PHE A 32 -15.12 -0.12 -0.25
C PHE A 32 -14.55 -0.45 1.13
N LEU A 33 -13.81 0.47 1.75
CA LEU A 33 -13.25 0.28 3.09
C LEU A 33 -14.35 0.17 4.17
N LYS A 34 -15.44 0.94 4.06
CA LYS A 34 -16.61 0.80 4.95
C LYS A 34 -17.28 -0.56 4.79
N ALA A 35 -17.50 -1.02 3.56
CA ALA A 35 -18.09 -2.33 3.27
C ALA A 35 -17.22 -3.48 3.78
N GLN A 36 -15.90 -3.37 3.67
CA GLN A 36 -14.97 -4.34 4.25
C GLN A 36 -15.03 -4.35 5.79
N ARG A 37 -15.22 -3.19 6.42
CA ARG A 37 -15.31 -3.03 7.87
C ARG A 37 -16.63 -3.57 8.45
N THR A 38 -17.75 -3.47 7.75
CA THR A 38 -19.04 -4.07 8.16
C THR A 38 -19.03 -5.59 7.99
N LYS A 39 -18.48 -6.11 6.89
CA LYS A 39 -18.29 -7.56 6.68
C LYS A 39 -17.42 -8.21 7.76
N THR A 40 -16.48 -7.46 8.32
CA THR A 40 -15.63 -7.92 9.43
C THR A 40 -16.36 -7.89 10.78
N ARG A 41 -17.41 -7.06 10.94
CA ARG A 41 -18.22 -6.97 12.16
C ARG A 41 -19.28 -8.05 12.26
N ASP A 42 -19.94 -8.43 11.17
CA ASP A 42 -20.94 -9.52 11.22
C ASP A 42 -20.33 -10.89 11.56
N VAL A 43 -19.07 -11.11 11.21
CA VAL A 43 -18.31 -12.31 11.61
C VAL A 43 -17.91 -12.30 13.11
N VAL A 44 -18.00 -11.16 13.80
CA VAL A 44 -17.65 -11.00 15.22
C VAL A 44 -18.88 -11.05 16.14
N SER A 45 -20.08 -10.77 15.62
CA SER A 45 -21.33 -10.71 16.40
C SER A 45 -22.03 -12.07 16.59
N GLN A 46 -21.63 -13.11 15.85
CA GLN A 46 -22.08 -14.50 16.09
C GLN A 46 -21.05 -15.20 17.00
N GLY A 47 -21.30 -15.13 18.31
CA GLY A 47 -20.42 -15.67 19.34
C GLY A 47 -20.28 -17.19 19.34
N LEU A 48 -19.12 -17.63 19.85
CA LEU A 48 -18.73 -18.99 20.24
C LEU A 48 -18.02 -19.88 19.20
N ALA A 49 -16.86 -19.42 18.71
CA ALA A 49 -15.72 -20.29 18.34
C ALA A 49 -14.39 -19.52 18.37
N VAL A 50 -14.05 -18.93 19.53
CA VAL A 50 -12.78 -18.18 19.71
C VAL A 50 -11.54 -19.09 19.63
N ALA A 51 -11.69 -20.42 19.73
CA ALA A 51 -10.59 -21.38 19.66
C ALA A 51 -10.16 -21.79 18.24
N GLU A 52 -10.99 -21.60 17.20
CA GLU A 52 -10.66 -22.07 15.83
C GLU A 52 -10.00 -20.98 14.96
N LYS A 53 -10.39 -19.71 15.15
CA LYS A 53 -9.88 -18.59 14.35
C LYS A 53 -8.42 -18.24 14.65
N GLN A 54 -7.96 -18.45 15.88
CA GLN A 54 -6.56 -18.26 16.25
C GLN A 54 -5.65 -19.35 15.64
N ARG A 55 -6.17 -20.56 15.40
CA ARG A 55 -5.43 -21.64 14.72
C ARG A 55 -5.23 -21.34 13.23
N SER A 56 -6.19 -20.67 12.61
CA SER A 56 -6.16 -20.29 11.19
C SER A 56 -5.10 -19.22 10.87
N VAL A 57 -4.97 -18.18 11.70
CA VAL A 57 -3.94 -17.14 11.50
C VAL A 57 -2.55 -17.68 11.85
N SER A 58 -2.43 -18.48 12.91
CA SER A 58 -1.16 -19.13 13.29
C SER A 58 -0.64 -20.09 12.21
N LYS A 59 -1.53 -20.63 11.37
CA LYS A 59 -1.14 -21.46 10.21
C LYS A 59 -0.41 -20.65 9.12
N PHE A 60 -0.61 -19.33 9.07
CA PHE A 60 0.05 -18.44 8.10
C PHE A 60 1.27 -17.72 8.66
N LEU A 61 1.45 -17.70 9.99
CA LEU A 61 2.65 -17.13 10.62
C LEU A 61 3.82 -18.11 10.46
N VAL A 62 4.38 -18.14 9.26
CA VAL A 62 5.65 -18.82 9.00
C VAL A 62 6.75 -18.04 9.69
N PRO A 63 7.60 -18.69 10.52
CA PRO A 63 8.76 -18.03 11.12
C PRO A 63 9.62 -17.40 10.03
N GLN A 64 9.87 -16.10 10.14
CA GLN A 64 10.73 -15.38 9.22
C GLN A 64 12.15 -15.36 9.80
N ALA A 65 13.11 -15.81 9.01
CA ALA A 65 14.52 -15.67 9.34
C ALA A 65 15.00 -14.29 8.84
N GLY A 66 15.62 -13.49 9.73
CA GLY A 66 16.18 -12.19 9.38
C GLY A 66 15.42 -11.01 9.97
N SER A 67 15.82 -9.80 9.60
CA SER A 67 15.19 -8.56 10.04
C SER A 67 15.21 -7.54 8.91
N LYS A 68 14.22 -6.64 8.87
CA LYS A 68 14.17 -5.51 7.91
C LYS A 68 15.50 -4.74 7.86
N LYS A 69 16.20 -4.60 8.99
CA LYS A 69 17.48 -3.90 9.07
C LYS A 69 18.56 -4.57 8.22
N ASN A 70 18.56 -5.90 8.16
CA ASN A 70 19.52 -6.68 7.39
C ASN A 70 19.24 -6.62 5.88
N ASP A 71 17.97 -6.40 5.52
CA ASP A 71 17.53 -6.29 4.12
C ASP A 71 17.79 -4.89 3.54
N LYS A 72 18.36 -3.96 4.33
CA LYS A 72 18.60 -2.58 3.91
C LYS A 72 19.64 -2.51 2.80
N ILE A 73 19.27 -1.91 1.68
CA ILE A 73 20.17 -1.64 0.56
C ILE A 73 20.84 -0.29 0.79
N SER A 74 22.17 -0.28 0.82
CA SER A 74 22.96 0.95 0.97
C SER A 74 23.00 1.76 -0.33
N ALA A 75 23.29 1.10 -1.46
CA ALA A 75 23.26 1.67 -2.80
C ALA A 75 23.09 0.56 -3.84
N LEU A 76 22.38 0.85 -4.93
CA LEU A 76 22.33 -0.06 -6.10
C LEU A 76 23.41 0.30 -7.12
N PRO A 77 23.96 -0.68 -7.86
CA PRO A 77 24.82 -0.40 -9.00
C PRO A 77 24.13 0.51 -10.01
N GLY A 78 24.80 1.60 -10.42
CA GLY A 78 24.25 2.57 -11.38
C GLY A 78 23.18 3.51 -10.81
N GLN A 79 22.91 3.47 -9.50
CA GLN A 79 21.96 4.37 -8.87
C GLN A 79 22.41 5.83 -8.96
N PRO A 80 21.55 6.75 -9.41
CA PRO A 80 21.86 8.18 -9.39
C PRO A 80 22.16 8.67 -7.98
N LYS A 81 23.07 9.65 -7.88
CA LYS A 81 23.34 10.34 -6.61
C LYS A 81 22.12 11.16 -6.19
N GLY A 82 21.96 11.35 -4.88
CA GLY A 82 20.93 12.24 -4.32
C GLY A 82 19.56 11.59 -4.08
N ILE A 83 19.45 10.26 -4.17
CA ILE A 83 18.27 9.55 -3.67
C ILE A 83 18.15 9.72 -2.15
N ASN A 84 16.94 10.06 -1.69
CA ASN A 84 16.65 10.40 -0.30
C ASN A 84 15.60 9.49 0.34
N PHE A 85 15.42 8.28 -0.19
CA PHE A 85 14.54 7.26 0.39
C PHE A 85 15.34 6.03 0.79
N ALA A 86 14.85 5.32 1.81
CA ALA A 86 15.39 4.02 2.17
C ALA A 86 14.78 2.94 1.27
N GLN A 87 15.61 1.97 0.91
CA GLN A 87 15.23 0.82 0.09
C GLN A 87 15.69 -0.47 0.77
N TYR A 88 14.89 -1.52 0.62
CA TYR A 88 15.10 -2.82 1.24
C TYR A 88 14.78 -3.91 0.23
N SER A 89 15.51 -5.01 0.27
CA SER A 89 15.17 -6.22 -0.49
C SER A 89 15.55 -7.46 0.28
N GLY A 90 14.72 -8.49 0.16
CA GLY A 90 14.95 -9.75 0.85
C GLY A 90 13.94 -10.81 0.43
N TYR A 91 13.83 -11.84 1.25
CA TYR A 91 12.91 -12.95 1.04
C TYR A 91 11.95 -13.07 2.22
N VAL A 92 10.68 -13.33 1.92
CA VAL A 92 9.66 -13.67 2.92
C VAL A 92 9.24 -15.12 2.69
N THR A 93 9.45 -15.97 3.69
CA THR A 93 9.05 -17.38 3.63
C THR A 93 7.54 -17.48 3.68
N VAL A 94 6.94 -18.07 2.65
CA VAL A 94 5.47 -18.24 2.54
C VAL A 94 5.03 -19.68 2.81
N ASP A 95 5.96 -20.64 2.75
CA ASP A 95 5.71 -22.05 3.06
C ASP A 95 7.03 -22.73 3.40
N ALA A 96 7.29 -22.90 4.69
CA ALA A 96 8.52 -23.50 5.18
C ALA A 96 8.63 -24.99 4.82
N ASN A 97 7.51 -25.71 4.76
CA ASN A 97 7.51 -27.15 4.45
C ASN A 97 7.88 -27.41 2.99
N ALA A 98 7.39 -26.55 2.08
CA ALA A 98 7.77 -26.59 0.67
C ALA A 98 9.06 -25.81 0.36
N GLY A 99 9.69 -25.18 1.35
CA GLY A 99 10.88 -24.33 1.16
C GLY A 99 10.63 -23.10 0.26
N ARG A 100 9.38 -22.61 0.18
CA ARG A 100 8.99 -21.52 -0.73
C ARG A 100 9.10 -20.17 -0.03
N ALA A 101 9.80 -19.25 -0.68
CA ALA A 101 9.92 -17.86 -0.27
C ALA A 101 9.70 -16.92 -1.46
N LEU A 102 9.11 -15.75 -1.19
CA LEU A 102 8.93 -14.69 -2.19
C LEU A 102 10.00 -13.62 -2.00
N PHE A 103 10.63 -13.25 -3.10
CA PHE A 103 11.49 -12.07 -3.14
C PHE A 103 10.65 -10.79 -3.09
N TYR A 104 11.15 -9.76 -2.41
CA TYR A 104 10.56 -8.43 -2.43
C TYR A 104 11.62 -7.34 -2.59
N TYR A 105 11.18 -6.20 -3.14
CA TYR A 105 11.90 -4.94 -3.13
C TYR A 105 10.94 -3.84 -2.65
N LEU A 106 11.33 -3.13 -1.60
CA LEU A 106 10.57 -2.06 -0.97
C LEU A 106 11.34 -0.74 -1.09
N ALA A 107 10.74 0.25 -1.74
CA ALA A 107 11.17 1.64 -1.66
C ALA A 107 10.22 2.41 -0.74
N GLU A 108 10.76 2.98 0.34
CA GLU A 108 9.97 3.80 1.26
C GLU A 108 9.69 5.18 0.67
N SER A 109 8.68 5.86 1.21
CA SER A 109 8.47 7.27 0.87
C SER A 109 9.67 8.11 1.34
N PRO A 110 10.16 9.06 0.53
CA PRO A 110 11.21 9.97 0.97
C PRO A 110 10.84 10.83 2.19
N ASN A 111 9.55 11.13 2.36
CA ASN A 111 9.05 12.06 3.37
C ASN A 111 8.05 11.33 4.29
N ASP A 112 8.37 11.28 5.58
CA ASP A 112 7.55 10.69 6.65
C ASP A 112 7.03 9.28 6.35
N PRO A 113 7.91 8.30 6.04
CA PRO A 113 7.51 6.98 5.56
C PRO A 113 6.57 6.22 6.50
N SER A 114 6.64 6.46 7.81
CA SER A 114 5.76 5.85 8.81
C SER A 114 4.29 6.31 8.72
N THR A 115 4.03 7.45 8.06
CA THR A 115 2.68 8.02 7.90
C THR A 115 2.06 7.74 6.54
N LYS A 116 2.87 7.24 5.59
CA LYS A 116 2.43 7.00 4.22
C LYS A 116 1.80 5.62 4.10
N PRO A 117 0.82 5.44 3.19
CA PRO A 117 0.23 4.14 2.96
C PRO A 117 1.23 3.18 2.32
N LEU A 118 1.04 1.88 2.54
CA LEU A 118 1.78 0.82 1.84
C LEU A 118 1.09 0.48 0.52
N LEU A 119 1.82 0.53 -0.59
CA LEU A 119 1.36 0.05 -1.89
C LEU A 119 2.06 -1.27 -2.23
N LEU A 120 1.27 -2.30 -2.53
CA LEU A 120 1.78 -3.58 -3.02
C LEU A 120 1.59 -3.62 -4.54
N TRP A 121 2.70 -3.72 -5.28
CA TRP A 121 2.71 -3.90 -6.72
C TRP A 121 2.98 -5.36 -7.07
N LEU A 122 2.05 -6.01 -7.78
CA LEU A 122 2.19 -7.39 -8.25
C LEU A 122 2.15 -7.38 -9.77
N ASN A 123 3.19 -7.91 -10.39
CA ASN A 123 3.17 -8.16 -11.83
C ASN A 123 2.35 -9.41 -12.14
N GLY A 124 1.65 -9.38 -13.27
CA GLY A 124 0.97 -10.54 -13.81
C GLY A 124 1.89 -11.44 -14.63
N GLY A 125 1.34 -12.57 -15.07
CA GLY A 125 2.05 -13.60 -15.82
C GLY A 125 1.22 -14.89 -15.86
N LYS A 126 1.79 -15.98 -16.34
CA LYS A 126 1.20 -17.32 -16.25
C LYS A 126 1.63 -18.03 -14.97
#